data_AF-A0A927P766-F1
#
_entry.id   AF-A0A927P766-F1
#
_cell.length_a   1.000
_cell.length_b   1.000
_cell.length_c   1.000
_cell.angle_alpha   90.00
_cell.angle_beta   90.00
_cell.angle_gamma   90.00
#
_symmetry.space_group_name_H-M   'P 1'
#
loop_
_entity.id
_entity.type
_entity.pdbx_description
1 polymer ?
#
loop_
_entity_poly.entity_id
_entity_poly.type
_entity_poly.pdbx_seq_one_letter_code
_entity_poly.pdbx_strand_id
1 'polypeptide(L)'
;MNRFWKGLLPIALVIALLVASIPAFAAPSPTTKAIGSVKVSSATYNGKKQTPKVTVYDTAGNKISSKYYSVKVKGTPKNAGTYKVTVTAKAPYTGKKTGNFVIKKARNPFKIKVGKQSFKRNRKKNQSTSIRVSGVKGSAKVGRWYSTSSKVYVRGGKVIIKKGFRGSATLSIRTHATKNYKETRKYITITVK
;
A
#
# COMPACT_ATOMS: atom_id res chain seq x y z
N MET A 1 -71.43 -76.09 -18.78
CA MET A 1 -72.37 -75.95 -19.91
C MET A 1 -72.41 -74.48 -20.31
N ASN A 2 -72.27 -74.24 -21.61
CA ASN A 2 -72.09 -72.93 -22.22
C ASN A 2 -73.44 -72.21 -22.44
N ARG A 3 -73.43 -70.88 -22.18
CA ARG A 3 -74.11 -69.77 -22.90
C ARG A 3 -75.61 -69.47 -22.64
N PHE A 4 -75.90 -68.18 -22.40
CA PHE A 4 -76.66 -67.21 -23.25
C PHE A 4 -77.38 -66.16 -22.35
N TRP A 5 -76.91 -64.91 -22.17
CA TRP A 5 -76.90 -63.66 -22.98
C TRP A 5 -78.00 -62.64 -22.63
N LYS A 6 -77.59 -61.36 -22.57
CA LYS A 6 -78.33 -60.06 -22.67
C LYS A 6 -78.67 -59.30 -21.38
N GLY A 7 -78.02 -58.15 -21.21
CA GLY A 7 -78.43 -57.07 -20.30
C GLY A 7 -77.47 -55.88 -20.30
N LEU A 8 -77.82 -54.84 -21.06
CA LEU A 8 -77.43 -53.41 -21.02
C LEU A 8 -76.04 -52.94 -20.53
N LEU A 9 -75.37 -52.18 -21.41
CA LEU A 9 -74.38 -51.14 -21.08
C LEU A 9 -74.99 -50.00 -20.26
N PRO A 10 -74.20 -49.41 -19.36
CA PRO A 10 -74.09 -47.96 -19.35
C PRO A 10 -72.63 -47.51 -19.51
N ILE A 11 -72.49 -46.51 -20.36
CA ILE A 11 -71.32 -45.70 -20.65
C ILE A 11 -70.87 -44.98 -19.37
N ALA A 12 -69.59 -45.10 -18.98
CA ALA A 12 -68.98 -44.24 -17.99
C ALA A 12 -67.57 -43.83 -18.43
N LEU A 13 -67.49 -42.58 -18.88
CA LEU A 13 -66.44 -41.61 -18.61
C LEU A 13 -64.99 -41.95 -19.02
N VAL A 14 -64.66 -41.42 -20.19
CA VAL A 14 -63.36 -40.91 -20.61
C VAL A 14 -62.55 -40.32 -19.43
N ILE A 15 -61.40 -40.90 -19.13
CA ILE A 15 -60.27 -40.16 -18.53
C ILE A 15 -59.11 -40.30 -19.51
N ALA A 16 -59.08 -39.39 -20.47
CA ALA A 16 -57.92 -39.16 -21.32
C ALA A 16 -56.76 -38.73 -20.40
N LEU A 17 -55.72 -39.55 -20.33
CA LEU A 17 -54.45 -39.21 -19.70
C LEU A 17 -53.78 -38.13 -20.56
N LEU A 18 -54.11 -36.86 -20.28
CA LEU A 18 -53.43 -35.72 -20.88
C LEU A 18 -52.05 -35.60 -20.24
N VAL A 19 -51.03 -36.15 -20.89
CA VAL A 19 -49.63 -35.84 -20.57
C VAL A 19 -49.39 -34.41 -21.03
N ALA A 20 -49.65 -33.43 -20.16
CA ALA A 20 -49.20 -32.06 -20.38
C ALA A 20 -47.67 -32.06 -20.31
N SER A 21 -47.00 -32.14 -21.48
CA SER A 21 -45.58 -31.81 -21.57
C SER A 21 -45.42 -30.32 -21.30
N ILE A 22 -45.19 -29.96 -20.05
CA ILE A 22 -44.80 -28.60 -19.71
C ILE A 22 -43.45 -28.37 -20.41
N PRO A 23 -43.31 -27.39 -21.32
CA PRO A 23 -41.99 -27.05 -21.83
C PRO A 23 -41.16 -26.65 -20.62
N ALA A 24 -40.07 -27.37 -20.36
CA ALA A 24 -39.07 -26.96 -19.40
C ALA A 24 -38.52 -25.60 -19.85
N PHE A 25 -39.08 -24.51 -19.29
CA PHE A 25 -38.51 -23.19 -19.50
C PHE A 25 -37.14 -23.24 -18.80
N ALA A 26 -36.09 -23.43 -19.60
CA ALA A 26 -34.73 -23.26 -19.12
C ALA A 26 -34.68 -21.87 -18.49
N ALA A 27 -34.56 -21.80 -17.16
CA ALA A 27 -34.40 -20.53 -16.47
C ALA A 27 -33.28 -19.76 -17.20
N PRO A 28 -33.48 -18.47 -17.55
CA PRO A 28 -32.47 -17.72 -18.27
C PRO A 28 -31.16 -17.86 -17.50
N SER A 29 -30.14 -18.41 -18.15
CA SER A 29 -28.81 -18.54 -17.56
C SER A 29 -28.44 -17.15 -17.02
N PRO A 30 -28.12 -17.00 -15.72
CA PRO A 30 -27.83 -15.69 -15.18
C PRO A 30 -26.68 -15.09 -15.98
N THR A 31 -26.91 -13.94 -16.62
CA THR A 31 -25.89 -13.24 -17.41
C THR A 31 -24.80 -12.76 -16.46
N THR A 32 -23.82 -13.63 -16.19
CA THR A 32 -22.79 -13.33 -15.20
C THR A 32 -21.78 -12.36 -15.80
N LYS A 33 -21.63 -11.19 -15.17
CA LYS A 33 -20.67 -10.17 -15.60
C LYS A 33 -19.28 -10.54 -15.09
N ALA A 34 -18.26 -10.51 -15.94
CA ALA A 34 -16.90 -10.79 -15.52
C ALA A 34 -16.24 -9.59 -14.83
N ILE A 35 -15.36 -9.84 -13.86
CA ILE A 35 -14.45 -8.81 -13.34
C ILE A 35 -13.42 -8.44 -14.42
N GLY A 36 -13.34 -7.16 -14.78
CA GLY A 36 -12.39 -6.62 -15.74
C GLY A 36 -11.05 -6.25 -15.08
N SER A 37 -11.07 -5.25 -14.18
CA SER A 37 -9.86 -4.66 -13.59
C SER A 37 -9.94 -4.44 -12.08
N VAL A 38 -8.77 -4.38 -11.43
CA VAL A 38 -8.63 -4.15 -9.99
C VAL A 38 -7.63 -3.03 -9.76
N LYS A 39 -8.06 -1.97 -9.08
CA LYS A 39 -7.20 -0.88 -8.61
C LYS A 39 -6.95 -1.05 -7.11
N VAL A 40 -5.68 -1.06 -6.72
CA VAL A 40 -5.24 -1.16 -5.33
C VAL A 40 -4.44 0.09 -4.97
N SER A 41 -4.91 0.86 -3.98
CA SER A 41 -4.20 2.07 -3.56
C SER A 41 -2.91 1.74 -2.84
N SER A 42 -1.80 2.39 -3.18
CA SER A 42 -0.55 2.29 -2.43
C SER A 42 -0.63 3.04 -1.10
N ALA A 43 0.20 2.66 -0.14
CA ALA A 43 0.32 3.35 1.13
C ALA A 43 1.79 3.63 1.48
N THR A 44 2.04 4.38 2.56
CA THR A 44 3.39 4.67 3.06
C THR A 44 3.55 4.03 4.43
N TYR A 45 4.74 3.48 4.70
CA TYR A 45 5.05 2.84 5.98
C TYR A 45 4.81 3.79 7.16
N ASN A 46 4.00 3.35 8.12
CA ASN A 46 3.65 4.10 9.33
C ASN A 46 3.88 3.29 10.62
N GLY A 47 4.46 2.08 10.53
CA GLY A 47 4.72 1.20 11.66
C GLY A 47 3.54 0.34 12.13
N LYS A 48 2.35 0.51 11.54
CA LYS A 48 1.14 -0.27 11.85
C LYS A 48 0.80 -1.23 10.70
N LYS A 49 -0.04 -2.23 10.98
CA LYS A 49 -0.66 -3.05 9.93
C LYS A 49 -1.55 -2.15 9.06
N GLN A 50 -1.56 -2.36 7.74
CA GLN A 50 -2.27 -1.51 6.79
C GLN A 50 -3.16 -2.36 5.88
N THR A 51 -4.41 -1.96 5.72
CA THR A 51 -5.36 -2.64 4.84
C THR A 51 -5.41 -1.93 3.48
N PRO A 52 -5.27 -2.65 2.36
CA PRO A 52 -5.40 -2.04 1.04
C PRO A 52 -6.82 -1.54 0.78
N LYS A 53 -6.94 -0.34 0.23
CA LYS A 53 -8.19 0.11 -0.40
C LYS A 53 -8.23 -0.47 -1.81
N VAL A 54 -9.22 -1.33 -2.06
CA VAL A 54 -9.41 -2.01 -3.35
C VAL A 54 -10.68 -1.49 -4.02
N THR A 55 -10.57 -1.15 -5.30
CA THR A 55 -11.71 -0.82 -6.16
C THR A 55 -11.69 -1.75 -7.37
N VAL A 56 -12.83 -2.37 -7.65
CA VAL A 56 -12.97 -3.41 -8.67
C VAL A 56 -13.93 -2.88 -9.74
N TYR A 57 -13.64 -3.19 -11.00
CA TYR A 57 -14.45 -2.81 -12.15
C TYR A 57 -14.81 -4.02 -12.99
N ASP A 58 -15.98 -4.00 -13.63
CA ASP A 58 -16.38 -4.99 -14.63
C ASP A 58 -15.63 -4.78 -15.95
N THR A 59 -15.89 -5.64 -16.94
CA THR A 59 -15.29 -5.53 -18.28
C THR A 59 -15.75 -4.30 -19.05
N ALA A 60 -16.91 -3.73 -18.73
CA ALA A 60 -17.41 -2.49 -19.31
C ALA A 60 -16.86 -1.23 -18.59
N GLY A 61 -16.06 -1.39 -17.54
CA GLY A 61 -15.48 -0.29 -16.78
C GLY A 61 -16.34 0.24 -15.64
N ASN A 62 -17.48 -0.38 -15.34
CA ASN A 62 -18.35 0.02 -14.23
C ASN A 62 -17.79 -0.47 -12.90
N LYS A 63 -17.92 0.35 -11.85
CA LYS A 63 -17.46 0.01 -10.51
C LYS A 63 -18.35 -1.06 -9.88
N ILE A 64 -17.73 -2.15 -9.43
CA ILE A 64 -18.41 -3.24 -8.73
C ILE A 64 -18.48 -2.92 -7.23
N SER A 65 -19.65 -3.13 -6.62
CA SER A 65 -19.85 -2.98 -5.17
C SER A 65 -19.10 -4.05 -4.36
N SER A 66 -18.59 -3.69 -3.18
CA SER A 66 -17.81 -4.59 -2.32
C SER A 66 -18.56 -5.82 -1.83
N LYS A 67 -19.90 -5.83 -1.86
CA LYS A 67 -20.70 -7.04 -1.55
C LYS A 67 -20.52 -8.15 -2.58
N TYR A 68 -20.17 -7.81 -3.83
CA TYR A 68 -20.05 -8.74 -4.94
C TYR A 68 -18.62 -9.26 -5.17
N TYR A 69 -17.71 -9.03 -4.23
CA TYR A 69 -16.38 -9.65 -4.28
C TYR A 69 -15.83 -9.88 -2.88
N SER A 70 -14.82 -10.74 -2.79
CA SER A 70 -14.01 -10.93 -1.59
C SER A 70 -12.55 -10.57 -1.89
N VAL A 71 -11.87 -9.99 -0.90
CA VAL A 71 -10.46 -9.58 -1.03
C VAL A 71 -9.64 -10.39 -0.04
N LYS A 72 -8.65 -11.14 -0.54
CA LYS A 72 -7.65 -11.83 0.28
C LYS A 72 -6.29 -11.21 0.03
N VAL A 73 -5.63 -10.77 1.09
CA VAL A 73 -4.26 -10.25 1.03
C VAL A 73 -3.32 -11.34 1.53
N LYS A 74 -2.26 -11.65 0.78
CA LYS A 74 -1.25 -12.61 1.24
C LYS A 74 -0.36 -11.97 2.31
N GLY A 75 -0.32 -12.60 3.49
CA GLY A 75 0.51 -12.20 4.61
C GLY A 75 -0.04 -11.01 5.41
N THR A 76 0.81 -10.43 6.27
CA THR A 76 0.43 -9.31 7.15
C THR A 76 1.11 -8.02 6.67
N PRO A 77 0.44 -7.19 5.86
CA PRO A 77 1.00 -5.94 5.36
C PRO A 77 1.27 -4.92 6.47
N LYS A 78 2.53 -4.88 6.94
CA LYS A 78 3.02 -3.93 7.96
C LYS A 78 4.29 -3.22 7.50
N ASN A 79 5.20 -3.95 6.89
CA ASN A 79 6.49 -3.44 6.43
C ASN A 79 6.38 -2.90 5.00
N ALA A 80 7.34 -2.07 4.60
CA ALA A 80 7.45 -1.66 3.22
C ALA A 80 7.72 -2.88 2.32
N GLY A 81 7.08 -2.91 1.16
CA GLY A 81 7.11 -4.05 0.25
C GLY A 81 5.84 -4.15 -0.59
N THR A 82 5.80 -5.18 -1.41
CA THR A 82 4.67 -5.47 -2.30
C THR A 82 3.93 -6.70 -1.79
N TYR A 83 2.63 -6.58 -1.61
CA TYR A 83 1.76 -7.65 -1.13
C TYR A 83 0.75 -8.02 -2.21
N LYS A 84 0.61 -9.31 -2.49
CA LYS A 84 -0.35 -9.81 -3.47
C LYS A 84 -1.76 -9.74 -2.89
N VAL A 85 -2.64 -9.03 -3.59
CA VAL A 85 -4.07 -8.93 -3.29
C VAL A 85 -4.82 -9.77 -4.32
N THR A 86 -5.65 -10.69 -3.85
CA THR A 86 -6.49 -11.53 -4.68
C THR A 86 -7.93 -11.13 -4.49
N VAL A 87 -8.60 -10.81 -5.60
CA VAL A 87 -10.03 -10.48 -5.64
C VAL A 87 -10.74 -11.64 -6.31
N THR A 88 -11.72 -12.21 -5.60
CA THR A 88 -12.59 -13.26 -6.13
C THR A 88 -14.01 -12.71 -6.21
N ALA A 89 -14.62 -12.79 -7.39
CA ALA A 89 -15.99 -12.37 -7.61
C ALA A 89 -16.99 -13.21 -6.80
N LYS A 90 -18.16 -12.63 -6.53
CA LYS A 90 -19.35 -13.32 -6.05
C LYS A 90 -20.50 -12.98 -7.01
N ALA A 91 -21.51 -13.85 -7.06
CA ALA A 91 -22.70 -13.65 -7.89
C ALA A 91 -23.28 -12.23 -7.71
N PRO A 92 -23.71 -11.54 -8.79
CA PRO A 92 -23.83 -12.03 -10.17
C PRO A 92 -22.53 -11.93 -10.99
N TYR A 93 -21.38 -11.63 -10.37
CA TYR A 93 -20.11 -11.50 -11.06
C TYR A 93 -19.28 -12.78 -10.99
N THR A 94 -18.44 -13.01 -12.00
CA THR A 94 -17.53 -14.17 -12.08
C THR A 94 -16.08 -13.77 -12.31
N GLY A 95 -15.18 -14.70 -12.04
CA GLY A 95 -13.75 -14.55 -12.28
C GLY A 95 -12.94 -14.14 -11.05
N LYS A 96 -11.62 -14.09 -11.27
CA LYS A 96 -10.61 -13.82 -10.25
C LYS A 96 -9.55 -12.91 -10.85
N LYS A 97 -9.17 -11.88 -10.11
CA LYS A 97 -8.11 -10.95 -10.50
C LYS A 97 -7.16 -10.72 -9.34
N THR A 98 -5.92 -10.37 -9.68
CA THR A 98 -4.90 -10.03 -8.70
C THR A 98 -4.44 -8.60 -8.88
N GLY A 99 -4.17 -7.93 -7.76
CA GLY A 99 -3.55 -6.62 -7.71
C GLY A 99 -2.38 -6.62 -6.73
N ASN A 100 -1.59 -5.55 -6.77
CA ASN A 100 -0.44 -5.38 -5.90
C ASN A 100 -0.70 -4.23 -4.92
N PHE A 101 -0.68 -4.54 -3.62
CA PHE A 101 -0.64 -3.51 -2.59
C PHE A 101 0.80 -3.16 -2.26
N VAL A 102 1.21 -1.93 -2.57
CA VAL A 102 2.57 -1.46 -2.31
C VAL A 102 2.56 -0.56 -1.08
N ILE A 103 3.29 -0.98 -0.04
CA ILE A 103 3.66 -0.12 1.08
C ILE A 103 5.03 0.48 0.75
N LYS A 104 5.05 1.77 0.41
CA LYS A 104 6.27 2.53 0.12
C LYS A 104 7.08 2.77 1.39
N LYS A 105 8.40 2.75 1.27
CA LYS A 105 9.30 3.16 2.35
C LYS A 105 9.05 4.62 2.75
N ALA A 106 9.01 4.90 4.04
CA ALA A 106 8.87 6.25 4.57
C ALA A 106 10.22 7.01 4.57
N ARG A 107 10.21 8.33 4.67
CA ARG A 107 11.44 9.10 4.94
C ARG A 107 11.79 8.98 6.42
N ASN A 108 13.07 8.81 6.74
CA ASN A 108 13.49 8.78 8.14
C ASN A 108 13.29 10.16 8.78
N PRO A 109 12.55 10.29 9.91
CA PRO A 109 12.16 11.58 10.48
C PRO A 109 13.23 12.20 11.40
N PHE A 110 14.50 11.85 11.22
CA PHE A 110 15.57 12.32 12.10
C PHE A 110 15.70 13.85 12.08
N LYS A 111 16.11 14.44 13.19
CA LYS A 111 16.30 15.88 13.38
C LYS A 111 17.78 16.14 13.66
N ILE A 112 18.24 17.32 13.26
CA ILE A 112 19.55 17.80 13.65
C ILE A 112 19.33 19.04 14.52
N LYS A 113 19.87 19.01 15.73
CA LYS A 113 19.93 20.17 16.63
C LYS A 113 21.36 20.66 16.65
N VAL A 114 21.57 21.89 16.22
CA VAL A 114 22.85 22.61 16.33
C VAL A 114 22.65 23.76 17.31
N GLY A 115 23.70 24.10 18.05
CA GLY A 115 23.69 25.30 18.89
C GLY A 115 23.69 26.57 18.02
N LYS A 116 24.83 27.26 17.97
CA LYS A 116 24.97 28.49 17.20
C LYS A 116 25.33 28.20 15.75
N GLN A 117 24.63 28.81 14.80
CA GLN A 117 24.92 28.65 13.36
C GLN A 117 25.61 29.87 12.73
N SER A 118 25.57 31.02 13.40
CA SER A 118 26.16 32.27 12.91
C SER A 118 27.26 32.74 13.86
N PHE A 119 28.43 33.08 13.32
CA PHE A 119 29.59 33.49 14.10
C PHE A 119 30.19 34.78 13.54
N LYS A 120 30.84 35.54 14.40
CA LYS A 120 31.81 36.55 13.97
C LYS A 120 33.16 35.87 13.74
N ARG A 121 33.86 36.27 12.69
CA ARG A 121 35.18 35.75 12.32
C ARG A 121 36.16 35.88 13.47
N ASN A 122 36.86 34.79 13.78
CA ASN A 122 37.95 34.80 14.73
C ASN A 122 39.25 34.34 14.05
N ARG A 123 40.27 35.19 14.03
CA ARG A 123 41.58 34.87 13.43
C ARG A 123 42.55 34.17 14.39
N LYS A 124 42.31 34.26 15.70
CA LYS A 124 43.24 33.78 16.75
C LYS A 124 42.91 32.35 17.18
N LYS A 125 41.63 32.03 17.36
CA LYS A 125 41.17 30.73 17.90
C LYS A 125 40.09 30.09 17.05
N ASN A 126 40.06 28.75 17.09
CA ASN A 126 38.96 27.98 16.54
C ASN A 126 37.69 28.23 17.35
N GLN A 127 36.55 28.20 16.67
CA GLN A 127 35.23 28.28 17.30
C GLN A 127 34.56 26.91 17.23
N SER A 128 33.68 26.62 18.18
CA SER A 128 32.91 25.38 18.13
C SER A 128 31.50 25.56 18.65
N THR A 129 30.60 24.67 18.22
CA THR A 129 29.25 24.55 18.76
C THR A 129 28.81 23.10 18.81
N SER A 130 27.86 22.77 19.67
CA SER A 130 27.33 21.42 19.77
C SER A 130 26.45 21.09 18.57
N ILE A 131 26.47 19.81 18.17
CA ILE A 131 25.56 19.26 17.17
C ILE A 131 25.10 17.87 17.59
N ARG A 132 23.80 17.63 17.51
CA ARG A 132 23.18 16.36 17.89
C ARG A 132 22.21 15.91 16.82
N VAL A 133 22.22 14.61 16.52
CA VAL A 133 21.25 13.96 15.64
C VAL A 133 20.32 13.13 16.52
N SER A 134 19.02 13.26 16.34
CA SER A 134 18.02 12.51 17.12
C SER A 134 16.82 12.09 16.28
N GLY A 135 16.00 11.17 16.78
CA GLY A 135 14.78 10.74 16.11
C GLY A 135 14.99 9.83 14.89
N VAL A 136 16.18 9.21 14.77
CA VAL A 136 16.46 8.22 13.74
C VAL A 136 15.64 6.96 14.02
N LYS A 137 14.80 6.54 13.07
CA LYS A 137 13.94 5.35 13.22
C LYS A 137 14.46 4.15 12.45
N GLY A 138 14.01 2.96 12.88
CA GLY A 138 14.24 1.69 12.19
C GLY A 138 15.70 1.24 12.18
N SER A 139 16.45 1.56 13.25
CA SER A 139 17.87 1.22 13.42
C SER A 139 18.74 1.64 12.24
N ALA A 140 18.35 2.72 11.56
CA ALA A 140 19.11 3.25 10.44
C ALA A 140 20.47 3.75 10.93
N LYS A 141 21.55 3.28 10.31
CA LYS A 141 22.90 3.78 10.58
C LYS A 141 22.98 5.25 10.16
N VAL A 142 23.54 6.08 11.03
CA VAL A 142 23.84 7.47 10.74
C VAL A 142 25.22 7.52 10.09
N GLY A 143 25.31 8.13 8.90
CA GLY A 143 26.54 8.24 8.14
C GLY A 143 27.50 9.28 8.72
N ARG A 144 28.66 9.40 8.07
CA ARG A 144 29.64 10.45 8.35
C ARG A 144 29.09 11.83 7.95
N TRP A 145 29.53 12.85 8.68
CA TRP A 145 29.35 14.24 8.29
C TRP A 145 30.22 14.61 7.09
N TYR A 146 29.63 15.33 6.14
CA TYR A 146 30.34 15.96 5.03
C TYR A 146 30.21 17.47 5.15
N SER A 147 31.21 18.19 4.62
CA SER A 147 31.21 19.65 4.60
C SER A 147 31.64 20.14 3.23
N THR A 148 31.07 21.26 2.81
CA THR A 148 31.53 21.99 1.63
C THR A 148 32.87 22.71 1.85
N SER A 149 33.35 22.82 3.10
CA SER A 149 34.62 23.48 3.43
C SER A 149 35.42 22.66 4.45
N SER A 150 36.70 22.44 4.16
CA SER A 150 37.64 21.78 5.09
C SER A 150 37.91 22.57 6.37
N LYS A 151 37.55 23.86 6.40
CA LYS A 151 37.66 24.73 7.57
C LYS A 151 36.46 24.66 8.51
N VAL A 152 35.36 24.00 8.12
CA VAL A 152 34.18 23.78 8.97
C VAL A 152 33.82 22.30 8.93
N TYR A 153 33.93 21.58 10.05
CA TYR A 153 33.71 20.12 10.06
C TYR A 153 33.14 19.66 11.39
N VAL A 154 32.63 18.43 11.44
CA VAL A 154 32.08 17.84 12.67
C VAL A 154 33.04 16.80 13.24
N ARG A 155 33.38 16.91 14.52
CA ARG A 155 34.16 15.91 15.26
C ARG A 155 33.73 15.90 16.73
N GLY A 156 33.56 14.71 17.31
CA GLY A 156 33.21 14.56 18.73
C GLY A 156 31.90 15.27 19.13
N GLY A 157 30.86 15.22 18.29
CA GLY A 157 29.57 15.86 18.57
C GLY A 157 29.59 17.39 18.53
N LYS A 158 30.65 17.99 17.97
CA LYS A 158 30.79 19.44 17.81
C LYS A 158 31.04 19.79 16.36
N VAL A 159 30.44 20.88 15.90
CA VAL A 159 30.89 21.61 14.71
C VAL A 159 32.11 22.44 15.11
N ILE A 160 33.20 22.28 14.39
CA ILE A 160 34.46 23.00 14.58
C ILE A 160 34.65 23.92 13.38
N ILE A 161 34.93 25.19 13.66
CA ILE A 161 35.21 26.24 12.70
C ILE A 161 36.66 26.66 12.93
N LYS A 162 37.53 26.37 11.95
CA LYS A 162 38.94 26.76 12.01
C LYS A 162 39.07 28.28 11.99
N LYS A 163 40.06 28.77 12.76
CA LYS A 163 40.42 30.18 12.80
C LYS A 163 40.60 30.75 11.39
N GLY A 164 40.17 32.00 11.20
CA GLY A 164 40.29 32.75 9.96
C GLY A 164 39.24 32.43 8.90
N PHE A 165 38.39 31.41 9.07
CA PHE A 165 37.28 31.12 8.16
C PHE A 165 36.28 32.29 8.09
N ARG A 166 35.79 32.57 6.88
CA ARG A 166 34.77 33.59 6.57
C ARG A 166 33.91 33.05 5.43
N GLY A 167 32.63 33.39 5.44
CA GLY A 167 31.65 32.90 4.48
C GLY A 167 30.78 31.78 5.08
N SER A 168 30.21 30.96 4.20
CA SER A 168 29.24 29.94 4.57
C SER A 168 29.77 28.54 4.26
N ALA A 169 29.51 27.59 5.15
CA ALA A 169 29.79 26.17 4.93
C ALA A 169 28.53 25.34 5.21
N THR A 170 28.22 24.41 4.30
CA THR A 170 27.08 23.51 4.45
C THR A 170 27.57 22.14 4.90
N LEU A 171 27.11 21.74 6.07
CA LEU A 171 27.27 20.42 6.64
C LEU A 171 26.13 19.53 6.20
N SER A 172 26.43 18.32 5.73
CA SER A 172 25.41 17.32 5.40
C SER A 172 25.64 16.01 6.13
N ILE A 173 24.54 15.35 6.46
CA ILE A 173 24.54 14.01 7.04
C ILE A 173 23.40 13.19 6.44
N ARG A 174 23.67 11.90 6.26
CA ARG A 174 22.68 10.95 5.77
C ARG A 174 22.35 9.90 6.82
N THR A 175 21.11 9.43 6.80
CA THR A 175 20.75 8.13 7.37
C THR A 175 20.67 7.11 6.25
N HIS A 176 21.22 5.91 6.46
CA HIS A 176 21.17 4.85 5.47
C HIS A 176 19.74 4.29 5.32
N ALA A 177 19.41 3.81 4.13
CA ALA A 177 18.15 3.13 3.89
C ALA A 177 18.06 1.84 4.71
N THR A 178 16.84 1.50 5.14
CA THR A 178 16.55 0.24 5.84
C THR A 178 15.39 -0.46 5.14
N LYS A 179 14.87 -1.53 5.76
CA LYS A 179 13.69 -2.24 5.23
C LYS A 179 12.51 -1.29 5.03
N ASN A 180 12.25 -0.41 5.99
CA ASN A 180 11.04 0.42 6.03
C ASN A 180 11.25 1.91 5.76
N TYR A 181 12.49 2.38 5.81
CA TYR A 181 12.83 3.79 5.60
C TYR A 181 13.78 3.97 4.41
N LYS A 182 13.57 5.03 3.63
CA LYS A 182 14.49 5.48 2.57
C LYS A 182 15.71 6.16 3.19
N GLU A 183 16.80 6.23 2.43
CA GLU A 183 17.91 7.13 2.75
C GLU A 183 17.39 8.57 2.77
N THR A 184 17.77 9.31 3.81
CA THR A 184 17.42 10.73 3.96
C THR A 184 18.70 11.51 4.22
N ARG A 185 18.93 12.59 3.47
CA ARG A 185 19.94 13.60 3.76
C ARG A 185 19.32 14.84 4.37
N LYS A 186 20.06 15.45 5.29
CA LYS A 186 19.75 16.77 5.83
C LYS A 186 21.00 17.63 5.81
N TYR A 187 20.76 18.93 5.76
CA TYR A 187 21.77 19.96 5.60
C TYR A 187 21.65 20.98 6.72
N ILE A 188 22.79 21.52 7.13
CA ILE A 188 22.92 22.64 8.05
C ILE A 188 23.93 23.61 7.46
N THR A 189 23.60 24.88 7.45
CA THR A 189 24.56 25.92 7.05
C THR A 189 25.11 26.62 8.29
N ILE A 190 26.42 26.82 8.29
CA ILE A 190 27.17 27.62 9.26
C ILE A 190 27.69 28.85 8.54
N THR A 191 27.41 30.02 9.08
CA THR A 191 27.79 31.30 8.47
C THR A 191 28.75 32.04 9.41
N VAL A 192 29.83 32.55 8.85
CA VAL A 192 30.83 33.35 9.58
C VAL A 192 31.01 34.69 8.88
N LYS A 193 30.65 35.76 9.58
CA LYS A 193 30.77 37.15 9.12
C LYS A 193 32.07 37.76 9.60
#